data_AF-A0A944NEU6-F1
#
_entry.id   AF-A0A944NEU6-F1
#
_cell.length_a   1.000
_cell.length_b   1.000
_cell.length_c   1.000
_cell.angle_alpha   90.00
_cell.angle_beta   90.00
_cell.angle_gamma   90.00
#
_symmetry.space_group_name_H-M   'P 1'
#
loop_
_entity.id
_entity.type
_entity.pdbx_description
1 polymer ?
#
loop_
_entity_poly.entity_id
_entity_poly.type
_entity_poly.pdbx_seq_one_letter_code
_entity_poly.pdbx_strand_id
1 'polypeptide(L)'
;MTALKNIRDIEDLDIISLGDIPKTPKSQWHYDKWFKIERNLIDQGIAPSLSAHLLYEYQFNNKSITQLSKSFGFSTKRSVGTIMHKMNIPIRNNSEAHTGENHRNYGKHIPEETKRKMSSARKEFWQIRKKSGVKNKKANRTYETGENHPGYGKCRSVDTKEKISMALSTPENLERLRQAGIQTSDKKRKQKYHVENRFYADSMQEGAIVILFEKNIPGYRVAEGSTFQVRDRGIKNGGIDFLVNGEFLEWHPILEWYDEKDETTRKMYKALDAEAKTKEDRCTFNQWRREHNNELAVEYWMKRQGDVDDSGYAGANVELVRNERELYDFMERHGAEVSYGDFRKEFAAAKEKVRGYKVKKDSD
;
A
#
# COMPACT_ATOMS: atom_id res chain seq x y z
N MET A 1 -16.36 28.56 24.64
CA MET A 1 -17.28 29.05 23.58
C MET A 1 -18.41 29.77 24.27
N THR A 2 -18.40 31.10 24.26
CA THR A 2 -19.54 31.93 24.67
C THR A 2 -20.70 31.54 23.74
N ALA A 3 -21.83 31.10 24.29
CA ALA A 3 -22.96 30.66 23.48
C ALA A 3 -23.47 31.85 22.65
N LEU A 4 -23.29 31.80 21.33
CA LEU A 4 -23.94 32.70 20.38
C LEU A 4 -25.45 32.48 20.54
N LYS A 5 -26.12 33.42 21.20
CA LYS A 5 -27.56 33.29 21.54
C LYS A 5 -28.42 34.04 20.53
N ASN A 6 -27.83 34.92 19.73
CA ASN A 6 -28.53 35.73 18.76
C ASN A 6 -27.91 35.59 17.36
N ILE A 7 -28.75 35.63 16.32
CA ILE A 7 -28.30 35.58 14.92
C ILE A 7 -27.39 36.77 14.56
N ARG A 8 -27.52 37.89 15.28
CA ARG A 8 -26.63 39.06 15.16
C ARG A 8 -25.20 38.79 15.62
N ASP A 9 -24.99 37.76 16.43
CA ASP A 9 -23.65 37.38 16.91
C ASP A 9 -22.85 36.64 15.80
N ILE A 10 -23.44 36.39 14.63
CA ILE A 10 -22.84 35.67 13.49
C ILE A 10 -22.19 36.64 12.46
N GLU A 11 -22.33 37.95 12.65
CA GLU A 11 -21.86 38.99 11.71
C GLU A 11 -20.34 38.98 11.46
N ASP A 12 -19.54 38.37 12.35
CA ASP A 12 -18.06 38.33 12.26
C ASP A 12 -17.49 37.09 11.55
N LEU A 13 -18.34 36.20 11.01
CA LEU A 13 -17.85 35.06 10.22
C LEU A 13 -17.65 35.49 8.76
N ASP A 14 -16.50 35.13 8.17
CA ASP A 14 -16.20 35.28 6.73
C ASP A 14 -17.16 34.40 5.90
N ILE A 15 -18.41 34.85 5.78
CA ILE A 15 -19.45 34.11 5.07
C ILE A 15 -19.70 34.77 3.72
N ILE A 16 -19.48 34.00 2.67
CA ILE A 16 -19.68 34.37 1.27
C ILE A 16 -21.14 34.79 1.03
N SER A 17 -21.35 35.95 0.41
CA SER A 17 -22.68 36.38 -0.01
C SER A 17 -23.14 35.54 -1.20
N LEU A 18 -24.46 35.34 -1.36
CA LEU A 18 -25.00 34.66 -2.54
C LEU A 18 -24.57 35.37 -3.85
N GLY A 19 -24.35 36.69 -3.77
CA GLY A 19 -23.88 37.52 -4.89
C GLY A 19 -22.49 37.13 -5.41
N ASP A 20 -21.65 36.54 -4.57
CA ASP A 20 -20.26 36.20 -4.89
C ASP A 20 -20.11 34.82 -5.55
N ILE A 21 -21.20 34.05 -5.62
CA ILE A 21 -21.17 32.69 -6.17
C ILE A 21 -21.34 32.74 -7.71
N PRO A 22 -20.40 32.18 -8.50
CA PRO A 22 -20.47 32.20 -9.96
C PRO A 22 -21.77 31.58 -10.49
N LYS A 23 -22.48 32.30 -11.38
CA LYS A 23 -23.72 31.85 -12.01
C LYS A 23 -23.42 31.00 -13.25
N THR A 24 -24.05 29.83 -13.38
CA THR A 24 -24.02 29.04 -14.61
C THR A 24 -25.40 29.09 -15.29
N PRO A 25 -25.48 29.06 -16.64
CA PRO A 25 -26.76 29.15 -17.36
C PRO A 25 -27.81 28.12 -16.91
N LYS A 26 -27.37 26.89 -16.57
CA LYS A 26 -28.26 25.81 -16.11
C LYS A 26 -28.82 25.99 -14.69
N SER A 27 -28.32 26.95 -13.92
CA SER A 27 -28.69 27.16 -12.52
C SER A 27 -29.40 28.48 -12.24
N GLN A 28 -29.58 29.34 -13.25
CA GLN A 28 -30.07 30.71 -13.10
C GLN A 28 -31.40 30.80 -12.33
N TRP A 29 -32.40 29.97 -12.66
CA TRP A 29 -33.70 29.95 -11.97
C TRP A 29 -33.58 29.62 -10.47
N HIS A 30 -32.67 28.73 -10.10
CA HIS A 30 -32.44 28.39 -8.69
C HIS A 30 -31.78 29.56 -7.94
N TYR A 31 -30.89 30.31 -8.59
CA TYR A 31 -30.25 31.49 -7.99
C TYR A 31 -31.23 32.62 -7.75
N ASP A 32 -32.10 32.92 -8.72
CA ASP A 32 -33.07 34.01 -8.58
C ASP A 32 -34.03 33.76 -7.41
N LYS A 33 -34.43 32.50 -7.19
CA LYS A 33 -35.25 32.10 -6.04
C LYS A 33 -34.50 32.29 -4.71
N TRP A 34 -33.23 31.88 -4.63
CA TRP A 34 -32.41 32.09 -3.43
C TRP A 34 -32.14 33.56 -3.14
N PHE A 35 -31.91 34.37 -4.17
CA PHE A 35 -31.70 35.81 -4.05
C PHE A 35 -32.97 36.51 -3.52
N LYS A 36 -34.16 36.10 -4.02
CA LYS A 36 -35.43 36.60 -3.48
C LYS A 36 -35.62 36.23 -2.01
N ILE A 37 -35.25 35.02 -1.61
CA ILE A 37 -35.30 34.58 -0.20
C ILE A 37 -34.36 35.44 0.64
N GLU A 38 -33.11 35.63 0.21
CA GLU A 38 -32.12 36.44 0.91
C GLU A 38 -32.59 37.88 1.12
N ARG A 39 -33.05 38.54 0.05
CA ARG A 39 -33.62 39.89 0.15
C ARG A 39 -34.76 39.97 1.15
N ASN A 40 -35.67 39.01 1.13
CA ASN A 40 -36.79 38.98 2.06
C ASN A 40 -36.36 38.78 3.53
N LEU A 41 -35.33 37.96 3.78
CA LEU A 41 -34.76 37.79 5.12
C LEU A 41 -34.13 39.09 5.64
N ILE A 42 -33.40 39.80 4.77
CA ILE A 42 -32.75 41.08 5.08
C ILE A 42 -33.80 42.18 5.29
N ASP A 43 -34.74 42.33 4.36
CA ASP A 43 -35.78 43.37 4.38
C ASP A 43 -36.71 43.22 5.61
N GLN A 44 -36.92 41.99 6.10
CA GLN A 44 -37.68 41.72 7.34
C GLN A 44 -36.84 41.82 8.62
N GLY A 45 -35.53 42.07 8.52
CA GLY A 45 -34.62 42.10 9.67
C GLY A 45 -34.48 40.75 10.39
N ILE A 46 -34.81 39.63 9.72
CA ILE A 46 -34.73 38.28 10.27
C ILE A 46 -33.27 37.84 10.38
N ALA A 47 -32.48 38.11 9.34
CA ALA A 47 -31.07 37.73 9.27
C ALA A 47 -30.29 38.70 8.37
N PRO A 48 -28.99 38.92 8.66
CA PRO A 48 -28.15 39.79 7.84
C PRO A 48 -27.82 39.19 6.46
N SER A 49 -27.93 37.86 6.31
CA SER A 49 -27.71 37.16 5.03
C SER A 49 -28.42 35.79 5.03
N LEU A 50 -28.55 35.18 3.83
CA LEU A 50 -29.11 33.84 3.72
C LEU A 50 -28.22 32.80 4.42
N SER A 51 -26.91 32.97 4.32
CA SER A 51 -25.93 32.04 4.88
C SER A 51 -25.90 32.09 6.41
N ALA A 52 -26.02 33.27 7.02
CA ALA A 52 -26.19 33.43 8.47
C ALA A 52 -27.48 32.74 8.97
N HIS A 53 -28.58 32.92 8.24
CA HIS A 53 -29.84 32.24 8.58
C HIS A 53 -29.74 30.72 8.47
N LEU A 54 -29.13 30.21 7.39
CA LEU A 54 -28.92 28.77 7.20
C LEU A 54 -28.03 28.18 8.30
N LEU A 55 -26.93 28.86 8.65
CA LEU A 55 -26.03 28.43 9.71
C LEU A 55 -26.74 28.41 11.07
N TYR A 56 -27.44 29.49 11.42
CA TYR A 56 -28.19 29.60 12.67
C TYR A 56 -29.23 28.49 12.81
N GLU A 57 -30.09 28.34 11.80
CA GLU A 57 -31.18 27.38 11.85
C GLU A 57 -30.69 25.93 11.82
N TYR A 58 -29.63 25.65 11.07
CA TYR A 58 -29.09 24.31 10.91
C TYR A 58 -28.25 23.85 12.11
N GLN A 59 -27.35 24.70 12.60
CA GLN A 59 -26.40 24.35 13.66
C GLN A 59 -26.95 24.63 15.06
N PHE A 60 -27.65 25.74 15.25
CA PHE A 60 -28.09 26.18 16.58
C PHE A 60 -29.51 25.73 16.89
N ASN A 61 -30.45 25.86 15.94
CA ASN A 61 -31.82 25.36 16.12
C ASN A 61 -32.00 23.89 15.70
N ASN A 62 -30.91 23.20 15.35
CA ASN A 62 -30.90 21.80 14.96
C ASN A 62 -31.84 21.41 13.79
N LYS A 63 -32.37 22.36 13.00
CA LYS A 63 -33.26 22.03 11.87
C LYS A 63 -32.54 21.14 10.86
N SER A 64 -33.20 20.08 10.44
CA SER A 64 -32.71 19.22 9.35
C SER A 64 -32.78 19.95 8.00
N ILE A 65 -31.96 19.52 7.03
CA ILE A 65 -32.00 20.04 5.65
C ILE A 65 -33.43 19.90 5.06
N THR A 66 -34.16 18.86 5.44
CA THR A 66 -35.55 18.67 5.03
C THR A 66 -36.49 19.73 5.63
N GLN A 67 -36.31 20.10 6.90
CA GLN A 67 -37.09 21.17 7.54
C GLN A 67 -36.79 22.52 6.90
N LEU A 68 -35.52 22.83 6.64
CA LEU A 68 -35.11 24.04 5.92
C LEU A 68 -35.68 24.08 4.50
N SER A 69 -35.64 22.95 3.78
CA SER A 69 -36.24 22.85 2.45
C SER A 69 -37.73 23.21 2.46
N LYS A 70 -38.46 22.73 3.47
CA LYS A 70 -39.88 23.05 3.63
C LYS A 70 -40.11 24.53 3.97
N SER A 71 -39.33 25.12 4.87
CA SER A 71 -39.49 26.53 5.27
C SER A 71 -39.25 27.50 4.11
N PHE A 72 -38.38 27.15 3.17
CA PHE A 72 -38.12 27.95 1.96
C PHE A 72 -39.00 27.58 0.75
N GLY A 73 -39.94 26.65 0.90
CA GLY A 73 -40.82 26.22 -0.19
C GLY A 73 -40.08 25.50 -1.33
N PHE A 74 -39.05 24.70 -1.02
CA PHE A 74 -38.41 23.78 -1.96
C PHE A 74 -39.00 22.37 -1.83
N SER A 75 -39.29 21.73 -2.96
CA SER A 75 -39.80 20.37 -3.03
C SER A 75 -38.74 19.30 -2.69
N THR A 76 -37.45 19.63 -2.81
CA THR A 76 -36.36 18.68 -2.58
C THR A 76 -35.29 19.22 -1.63
N LYS A 77 -34.84 18.37 -0.69
CA LYS A 77 -33.73 18.69 0.23
C LYS A 77 -32.39 18.96 -0.49
N ARG A 78 -32.24 18.52 -1.74
CA ARG A 78 -31.01 18.67 -2.53
C ARG A 78 -30.69 20.15 -2.79
N SER A 79 -31.71 20.99 -2.99
CA SER A 79 -31.52 22.43 -3.23
C SER A 79 -30.84 23.14 -2.06
N VAL A 80 -31.26 22.83 -0.83
CA VAL A 80 -30.67 23.39 0.39
C VAL A 80 -29.28 22.83 0.64
N GLY A 81 -29.07 21.51 0.50
CA GLY A 81 -27.73 20.92 0.66
C GLY A 81 -26.71 21.47 -0.33
N THR A 82 -27.15 21.72 -1.58
CA THR A 82 -26.28 22.30 -2.62
C THR A 82 -25.88 23.74 -2.27
N ILE A 83 -26.82 24.57 -1.80
CA ILE A 83 -26.49 25.96 -1.47
C ILE A 83 -25.62 26.07 -0.23
N MET A 84 -25.87 25.26 0.80
CA MET A 84 -25.03 25.19 2.00
C MET A 84 -23.60 24.82 1.65
N HIS A 85 -23.40 23.84 0.77
CA HIS A 85 -22.06 23.46 0.30
C HIS A 85 -21.37 24.60 -0.45
N LYS A 86 -22.08 25.31 -1.34
CA LYS A 86 -21.54 26.46 -2.08
C LYS A 86 -21.16 27.64 -1.18
N MET A 87 -21.85 27.79 -0.05
CA MET A 87 -21.57 28.81 0.97
C MET A 87 -20.56 28.33 2.03
N ASN A 88 -19.91 27.18 1.83
CA ASN A 88 -19.00 26.56 2.79
C ASN A 88 -19.61 26.32 4.19
N ILE A 89 -20.94 26.16 4.28
CA ILE A 89 -21.60 25.82 5.54
C ILE A 89 -21.39 24.31 5.82
N PRO A 90 -20.75 23.93 6.95
CA PRO A 90 -20.52 22.53 7.27
C PRO A 90 -21.83 21.76 7.41
N ILE A 91 -21.97 20.67 6.65
CA ILE A 91 -23.11 19.76 6.73
C ILE A 91 -22.79 18.68 7.76
N ARG A 92 -23.67 18.46 8.73
CA ARG A 92 -23.54 17.42 9.76
C ARG A 92 -23.39 16.05 9.09
N ASN A 93 -22.44 15.25 9.55
CA ASN A 93 -22.30 13.87 9.09
C ASN A 93 -23.46 12.99 9.63
N ASN A 94 -23.63 11.79 9.08
CA ASN A 94 -24.72 10.89 9.50
C ASN A 94 -24.70 10.57 11.00
N SER A 95 -23.51 10.52 11.62
CA SER A 95 -23.41 10.34 13.08
C SER A 95 -23.96 11.54 13.83
N GLU A 96 -23.51 12.75 13.52
CA GLU A 96 -23.95 14.00 14.16
C GLU A 96 -25.46 14.27 13.96
N ALA A 97 -25.98 13.94 12.78
CA ALA A 97 -27.41 14.07 12.49
C ALA A 97 -28.29 13.06 13.27
N HIS A 98 -27.69 12.01 13.83
CA HIS A 98 -28.37 10.92 14.52
C HIS A 98 -27.85 10.69 15.95
N THR A 99 -27.22 11.69 16.57
CA THR A 99 -26.78 11.63 17.97
C THR A 99 -27.58 12.59 18.86
N GLY A 100 -27.61 12.31 20.16
CA GLY A 100 -28.32 13.13 21.14
C GLY A 100 -29.81 13.25 20.83
N GLU A 101 -30.38 14.42 21.09
CA GLU A 101 -31.81 14.76 20.89
C GLU A 101 -32.33 14.52 19.47
N ASN A 102 -31.44 14.53 18.47
CA ASN A 102 -31.79 14.32 17.08
C ASN A 102 -31.95 12.84 16.70
N HIS A 103 -31.52 11.89 17.55
CA HIS A 103 -31.72 10.49 17.27
C HIS A 103 -33.21 10.13 17.36
N ARG A 104 -33.76 9.37 16.40
CA ARG A 104 -35.19 9.00 16.37
C ARG A 104 -35.67 8.26 17.63
N ASN A 105 -34.74 7.67 18.37
CA ASN A 105 -34.98 6.98 19.63
C ASN A 105 -34.45 7.72 20.87
N TYR A 106 -33.99 8.97 20.74
CA TYR A 106 -33.63 9.75 21.91
C TYR A 106 -34.85 9.96 22.81
N GLY A 107 -34.66 9.81 24.12
CA GLY A 107 -35.75 9.84 25.12
C GLY A 107 -36.73 8.66 25.03
N LYS A 108 -36.65 7.79 24.02
CA LYS A 108 -37.49 6.59 23.92
C LYS A 108 -36.85 5.45 24.69
N HIS A 109 -37.52 5.00 25.74
CA HIS A 109 -37.14 3.78 26.42
C HIS A 109 -37.46 2.59 25.52
N ILE A 110 -36.43 1.94 24.96
CA ILE A 110 -36.61 0.67 24.25
C ILE A 110 -37.09 -0.36 25.30
N PRO A 111 -38.24 -1.03 25.12
CA PRO A 111 -38.71 -2.04 26.07
C PRO A 111 -37.64 -3.12 26.27
N GLU A 112 -37.50 -3.61 27.52
CA GLU A 112 -36.51 -4.64 27.84
C GLU A 112 -36.68 -5.91 27.00
N GLU A 113 -37.92 -6.24 26.65
CA GLU A 113 -38.21 -7.34 25.72
C GLU A 113 -37.55 -7.14 24.35
N THR A 114 -37.61 -5.92 23.80
CA THR A 114 -36.98 -5.59 22.51
C THR A 114 -35.46 -5.61 22.60
N LYS A 115 -34.88 -5.08 23.69
CA LYS A 115 -33.42 -5.16 23.94
C LYS A 115 -32.97 -6.63 24.01
N ARG A 116 -33.74 -7.47 24.71
CA ARG A 116 -33.48 -8.90 24.83
C ARG A 116 -33.56 -9.60 23.47
N LYS A 117 -34.60 -9.32 22.66
CA LYS A 117 -34.75 -9.87 21.30
C LYS A 117 -33.57 -9.48 20.39
N MET A 118 -33.15 -8.22 20.40
CA MET A 118 -31.98 -7.76 19.63
C MET A 118 -30.67 -8.43 20.08
N SER A 119 -30.47 -8.56 21.40
CA SER A 119 -29.30 -9.22 21.96
C SER A 119 -29.25 -10.71 21.59
N SER A 120 -30.38 -11.41 21.70
CA SER A 120 -30.51 -12.82 21.32
C SER A 120 -30.26 -13.03 19.83
N ALA A 121 -30.87 -12.24 18.95
CA ALA A 121 -30.66 -12.34 17.50
C ALA A 121 -29.18 -12.12 17.12
N ARG A 122 -28.51 -11.16 17.79
CA ARG A 122 -27.09 -10.89 17.56
C ARG A 122 -26.20 -12.05 18.04
N LYS A 123 -26.50 -12.65 19.19
CA LYS A 123 -25.79 -13.84 19.69
C LYS A 123 -25.99 -15.04 18.77
N GLU A 124 -27.22 -15.26 18.31
CA GLU A 124 -27.58 -16.35 17.39
C GLU A 124 -26.84 -16.21 16.05
N PHE A 125 -26.82 -15.01 15.47
CA PHE A 125 -26.03 -14.71 14.27
C PHE A 125 -24.54 -15.08 14.44
N TRP A 126 -23.92 -14.71 15.56
CA TRP A 126 -22.53 -15.06 15.84
C TRP A 126 -22.30 -16.56 16.08
N GLN A 127 -23.27 -17.26 16.67
CA GLN A 127 -23.20 -18.71 16.85
C GLN A 127 -23.38 -19.47 15.54
N ILE A 128 -24.32 -19.07 14.68
CA ILE A 128 -24.48 -19.61 13.32
C ILE A 128 -23.19 -19.41 12.52
N ARG A 129 -22.57 -18.22 12.62
CA ARG A 129 -21.27 -17.92 11.97
C ARG A 129 -20.11 -18.78 12.50
N LYS A 130 -20.10 -19.14 13.79
CA LYS A 130 -19.09 -20.05 14.36
C LYS A 130 -19.33 -21.51 13.96
N LYS A 131 -20.58 -21.98 14.01
CA LYS A 131 -20.95 -23.39 13.74
C LYS A 131 -20.92 -23.77 12.26
N SER A 132 -21.21 -22.83 11.37
CA SER A 132 -21.27 -23.11 9.93
C SER A 132 -19.94 -23.55 9.33
N GLY A 133 -18.81 -23.51 10.06
CA GLY A 133 -17.54 -24.13 9.64
C GLY A 133 -16.97 -23.59 8.33
N VAL A 134 -17.62 -22.59 7.72
CA VAL A 134 -17.20 -21.99 6.48
C VAL A 134 -15.93 -21.24 6.81
N LYS A 135 -14.80 -21.88 6.48
CA LYS A 135 -13.49 -21.27 6.33
C LYS A 135 -13.53 -20.25 5.18
N ASN A 136 -14.48 -19.32 5.19
CA ASN A 136 -14.54 -18.15 4.33
C ASN A 136 -13.55 -17.08 4.82
N LYS A 137 -12.34 -17.50 5.22
CA LYS A 137 -11.21 -16.59 5.37
C LYS A 137 -10.91 -15.88 4.04
N LYS A 138 -11.25 -16.49 2.89
CA LYS A 138 -11.13 -15.86 1.57
C LYS A 138 -12.26 -14.86 1.29
N ALA A 139 -13.53 -15.24 1.44
CA ALA A 139 -14.62 -14.29 1.17
C ALA A 139 -14.64 -13.12 2.17
N ASN A 140 -14.26 -13.31 3.44
CA ASN A 140 -14.23 -12.19 4.40
C ASN A 140 -12.99 -11.29 4.24
N ARG A 141 -11.92 -11.75 3.57
CA ARG A 141 -10.78 -10.89 3.22
C ARG A 141 -11.13 -9.94 2.07
N THR A 142 -11.95 -10.36 1.11
CA THR A 142 -12.25 -9.52 -0.08
C THR A 142 -13.14 -8.31 0.22
N TYR A 143 -13.94 -8.33 1.30
CA TYR A 143 -14.81 -7.20 1.67
C TYR A 143 -14.11 -6.11 2.51
N GLU A 144 -12.90 -6.38 3.03
CA GLU A 144 -12.15 -5.44 3.88
C GLU A 144 -10.69 -5.29 3.40
N THR A 145 -10.43 -5.47 2.12
CA THR A 145 -9.11 -5.23 1.51
C THR A 145 -9.24 -4.33 0.30
N GLY A 146 -8.13 -3.68 -0.07
CA GLY A 146 -8.12 -2.70 -1.17
C GLY A 146 -9.15 -1.60 -0.95
N GLU A 147 -9.86 -1.23 -2.02
CA GLU A 147 -10.86 -0.15 -2.04
C GLU A 147 -12.06 -0.39 -1.12
N ASN A 148 -12.36 -1.65 -0.81
CA ASN A 148 -13.48 -2.03 0.05
C ASN A 148 -13.18 -1.85 1.54
N HIS A 149 -11.91 -1.64 1.93
CA HIS A 149 -11.58 -1.41 3.34
C HIS A 149 -12.16 -0.07 3.83
N PRO A 150 -12.86 0.01 4.98
CA PRO A 150 -13.50 1.25 5.45
C PRO A 150 -12.58 2.45 5.66
N GLY A 151 -11.27 2.18 5.76
CA GLY A 151 -10.20 3.18 5.85
C GLY A 151 -9.43 3.42 4.55
N TYR A 152 -9.77 2.74 3.45
CA TYR A 152 -9.13 2.99 2.16
C TYR A 152 -9.43 4.41 1.67
N GLY A 153 -8.43 5.08 1.09
CA GLY A 153 -8.52 6.48 0.67
C GLY A 153 -8.62 7.51 1.80
N LYS A 154 -8.75 7.10 3.08
CA LYS A 154 -8.81 8.01 4.22
C LYS A 154 -7.41 8.29 4.76
N CYS A 155 -7.03 9.56 4.78
CA CYS A 155 -5.82 9.99 5.49
C CYS A 155 -6.10 10.11 6.99
N ARG A 156 -5.17 9.63 7.83
CA ARG A 156 -5.20 9.91 9.27
C ARG A 156 -4.90 11.37 9.53
N SER A 157 -5.61 12.00 10.47
CA SER A 157 -5.33 13.37 10.90
C SER A 157 -3.93 13.47 11.52
N VAL A 158 -3.37 14.70 11.54
CA VAL A 158 -2.07 14.97 12.18
C VAL A 158 -2.06 14.51 13.64
N ASP A 159 -3.09 14.89 14.42
CA ASP A 159 -3.27 14.45 15.81
C ASP A 159 -3.32 12.91 15.96
N THR A 160 -3.99 12.21 15.03
CA THR A 160 -3.99 10.72 15.05
C THR A 160 -2.59 10.16 14.77
N LYS A 161 -1.84 10.75 13.84
CA LYS A 161 -0.46 10.33 13.54
C LYS A 161 0.46 10.58 14.74
N GLU A 162 0.32 11.71 15.42
CA GLU A 162 1.07 12.06 16.63
C GLU A 162 0.77 11.08 17.76
N LYS A 163 -0.51 10.77 18.03
CA LYS A 163 -0.90 9.78 19.04
C LYS A 163 -0.31 8.39 18.77
N ILE A 164 -0.29 7.97 17.50
CA ILE A 164 0.33 6.70 17.11
C ILE A 164 1.85 6.75 17.29
N SER A 165 2.49 7.87 16.92
CA SER A 165 3.92 8.07 17.11
C SER A 165 4.31 8.03 18.58
N MET A 166 3.59 8.74 19.44
CA MET A 166 3.79 8.71 20.90
C MET A 166 3.62 7.30 21.46
N ALA A 167 2.56 6.60 21.06
CA ALA A 167 2.31 5.23 21.51
C ALA A 167 3.43 4.26 21.07
N LEU A 168 3.99 4.43 19.87
CA LEU A 168 5.10 3.60 19.38
C LEU A 168 6.46 3.96 19.98
N SER A 169 6.61 5.16 20.52
CA SER A 169 7.88 5.67 21.07
C SER A 169 8.09 5.35 22.55
N THR A 170 7.21 4.53 23.16
CA THR A 170 7.45 4.06 24.54
C THR A 170 8.66 3.14 24.59
N PRO A 171 9.47 3.15 25.66
CA PRO A 171 10.64 2.26 25.79
C PRO A 171 10.30 0.78 25.58
N GLU A 172 9.15 0.34 26.08
CA GLU A 172 8.64 -1.03 25.92
C GLU A 172 8.37 -1.38 24.45
N ASN A 173 7.75 -0.48 23.68
CA ASN A 173 7.50 -0.71 22.26
C ASN A 173 8.79 -0.65 21.44
N LEU A 174 9.72 0.24 21.79
CA LEU A 174 11.04 0.30 21.16
C LEU A 174 11.83 -0.99 21.40
N GLU A 175 11.83 -1.52 22.63
CA GLU A 175 12.46 -2.80 22.95
C GLU A 175 11.77 -3.97 22.23
N ARG A 176 10.44 -3.99 22.17
CA ARG A 176 9.69 -4.99 21.41
C ARG A 176 10.03 -4.94 19.91
N LEU A 177 10.15 -3.75 19.34
CA LEU A 177 10.56 -3.56 17.93
C LEU A 177 11.99 -4.01 17.71
N ARG A 178 12.91 -3.70 18.63
CA ARG A 178 14.29 -4.20 18.62
C ARG A 178 14.32 -5.72 18.64
N GLN A 179 13.60 -6.37 19.56
CA GLN A 179 13.52 -7.82 19.66
C GLN A 179 12.90 -8.44 18.39
N ALA A 180 11.83 -7.86 17.86
CA ALA A 180 11.23 -8.30 16.60
C ALA A 180 12.21 -8.16 15.42
N GLY A 181 13.02 -7.09 15.41
CA GLY A 181 14.11 -6.89 14.46
C GLY A 181 15.19 -7.95 14.57
N ILE A 182 15.64 -8.26 15.79
CA ILE A 182 16.60 -9.35 16.07
C ILE A 182 16.02 -10.69 15.59
N GLN A 183 14.79 -11.04 15.98
CA GLN A 183 14.14 -12.28 15.54
C GLN A 183 13.99 -12.37 14.01
N THR A 184 13.66 -11.26 13.35
CA THR A 184 13.56 -11.21 11.88
C THR A 184 14.93 -11.38 11.24
N SER A 185 15.97 -10.74 11.78
CA SER A 185 17.36 -10.90 11.35
C SER A 185 17.82 -12.34 11.55
N ASP A 186 17.57 -12.94 12.71
CA ASP A 186 17.94 -14.32 13.01
C ASP A 186 17.19 -15.30 12.11
N LYS A 187 15.90 -15.07 11.86
CA LYS A 187 15.13 -15.86 10.90
C LYS A 187 15.72 -15.78 9.49
N LYS A 188 16.14 -14.59 9.05
CA LYS A 188 16.83 -14.41 7.77
C LYS A 188 18.20 -15.10 7.78
N ARG A 189 19.00 -14.98 8.84
CA ARG A 189 20.29 -15.68 9.00
C ARG A 189 20.13 -17.20 8.95
N LYS A 190 19.10 -17.75 9.61
CA LYS A 190 18.74 -19.18 9.55
C LYS A 190 18.25 -19.64 8.17
N GLN A 191 17.94 -18.73 7.25
CA GLN A 191 17.63 -19.06 5.85
C GLN A 191 18.87 -19.08 4.95
N LYS A 192 20.02 -18.58 5.43
CA LYS A 192 21.27 -18.49 4.68
C LYS A 192 22.09 -19.78 4.77
N TYR A 193 23.09 -19.86 3.90
CA TYR A 193 24.14 -20.87 3.90
C TYR A 193 25.41 -20.26 4.49
N HIS A 194 26.09 -20.96 5.40
CA HIS A 194 27.41 -20.56 5.92
C HIS A 194 28.46 -21.51 5.36
N VAL A 195 28.86 -21.26 4.13
CA VAL A 195 29.64 -22.21 3.31
C VAL A 195 31.05 -22.33 3.90
N GLU A 196 31.42 -23.55 4.30
CA GLU A 196 32.73 -23.87 4.90
C GLU A 196 33.10 -23.06 6.15
N ASN A 197 32.13 -22.44 6.82
CA ASN A 197 32.37 -21.42 7.85
C ASN A 197 33.21 -20.22 7.37
N ARG A 198 33.25 -19.98 6.04
CA ARG A 198 34.05 -18.93 5.41
C ARG A 198 33.20 -17.74 4.98
N PHE A 199 32.06 -17.96 4.33
CA PHE A 199 31.23 -16.87 3.82
C PHE A 199 29.74 -17.22 3.86
N TYR A 200 28.89 -16.18 3.79
CA TYR A 200 27.44 -16.32 3.76
C TYR A 200 26.88 -16.18 2.35
N ALA A 201 25.93 -17.04 1.99
CA ALA A 201 25.14 -16.96 0.75
C ALA A 201 23.64 -17.02 1.03
N ASP A 202 22.84 -16.29 0.25
CA ASP A 202 21.38 -16.24 0.38
C ASP A 202 20.71 -17.39 -0.39
N SER A 203 21.39 -17.94 -1.40
CA SER A 203 20.94 -19.12 -2.14
C SER A 203 22.04 -20.18 -2.33
N MET A 204 21.61 -21.42 -2.63
CA MET A 204 22.55 -22.49 -3.01
C MET A 204 23.34 -22.16 -4.27
N GLN A 205 22.72 -21.44 -5.20
CA GLN A 205 23.33 -21.08 -6.48
C GLN A 205 24.42 -20.04 -6.26
N GLU A 206 24.15 -18.96 -5.52
CA GLU A 206 25.18 -17.97 -5.16
C GLU A 206 26.38 -18.60 -4.47
N GLY A 207 26.16 -19.46 -3.47
CA GLY A 207 27.26 -20.14 -2.80
C GLY A 207 28.06 -21.03 -3.76
N ALA A 208 27.39 -21.66 -4.73
CA ALA A 208 28.04 -22.48 -5.74
C ALA A 208 28.84 -21.63 -6.73
N ILE A 209 28.35 -20.44 -7.09
CA ILE A 209 29.06 -19.48 -7.94
C ILE A 209 30.36 -19.05 -7.27
N VAL A 210 30.34 -18.71 -5.98
CA VAL A 210 31.56 -18.37 -5.23
C VAL A 210 32.59 -19.50 -5.32
N ILE A 211 32.18 -20.76 -5.06
CA ILE A 211 33.07 -21.92 -5.15
C ILE A 211 33.68 -22.06 -6.56
N LEU A 212 32.87 -21.85 -7.59
CA LEU A 212 33.34 -21.93 -8.98
C LEU A 212 34.27 -20.79 -9.36
N PHE A 213 33.99 -19.56 -8.92
CA PHE A 213 34.84 -18.40 -9.19
C PHE A 213 36.19 -18.56 -8.50
N GLU A 214 36.22 -18.93 -7.21
CA GLU A 214 37.49 -19.15 -6.50
C GLU A 214 38.33 -20.28 -7.12
N LYS A 215 37.65 -21.29 -7.70
CA LYS A 215 38.33 -22.41 -8.34
C LYS A 215 38.88 -22.05 -9.73
N ASN A 216 38.09 -21.37 -10.54
CA ASN A 216 38.33 -21.28 -11.98
C ASN A 216 38.75 -19.88 -12.45
N ILE A 217 38.51 -18.82 -11.67
CA ILE A 217 38.88 -17.44 -12.05
C ILE A 217 40.15 -17.03 -11.30
N PRO A 218 41.30 -16.84 -12.00
CA PRO A 218 42.54 -16.46 -11.36
C PRO A 218 42.40 -15.16 -10.55
N GLY A 219 42.83 -15.21 -9.27
CA GLY A 219 42.84 -14.05 -8.38
C GLY A 219 41.51 -13.72 -7.72
N TYR A 220 40.39 -14.35 -8.10
CA TYR A 220 39.13 -14.16 -7.40
C TYR A 220 39.11 -14.90 -6.06
N ARG A 221 38.83 -14.18 -4.96
CA ARG A 221 38.70 -14.78 -3.63
C ARG A 221 37.76 -13.97 -2.75
N VAL A 222 36.87 -14.67 -2.04
CA VAL A 222 36.00 -14.05 -1.03
C VAL A 222 36.73 -14.07 0.32
N ALA A 223 36.75 -12.91 0.98
CA ALA A 223 37.34 -12.79 2.31
C ALA A 223 36.55 -13.61 3.35
N GLU A 224 37.26 -14.20 4.31
CA GLU A 224 36.63 -14.94 5.40
C GLU A 224 35.75 -14.03 6.26
N GLY A 225 34.63 -14.57 6.74
CA GLY A 225 33.59 -13.85 7.48
C GLY A 225 32.80 -12.83 6.66
N SER A 226 33.08 -12.69 5.37
CA SER A 226 32.48 -11.66 4.51
C SER A 226 31.36 -12.21 3.63
N THR A 227 30.63 -11.30 2.99
CA THR A 227 29.72 -11.63 1.88
C THR A 227 30.43 -11.30 0.55
N PHE A 228 30.10 -12.02 -0.51
CA PHE A 228 30.57 -11.71 -1.87
C PHE A 228 29.91 -10.42 -2.42
N GLN A 229 28.76 -10.01 -1.85
CA GLN A 229 28.02 -8.83 -2.27
C GLN A 229 28.79 -7.53 -2.01
N VAL A 230 28.96 -6.72 -3.06
CA VAL A 230 29.61 -5.42 -3.00
C VAL A 230 28.61 -4.37 -2.52
N ARG A 231 28.97 -3.67 -1.43
CA ARG A 231 28.10 -2.72 -0.71
C ARG A 231 28.83 -1.45 -0.28
N ASP A 232 30.08 -1.31 -0.65
CA ASP A 232 30.91 -0.16 -0.31
C ASP A 232 30.86 0.89 -1.43
N ARG A 233 31.63 1.97 -1.23
CA ARG A 233 31.80 3.07 -2.19
C ARG A 233 30.51 3.69 -2.72
N GLY A 234 29.42 3.65 -1.95
CA GLY A 234 28.16 4.29 -2.34
C GLY A 234 27.17 3.40 -3.07
N ILE A 235 27.45 2.10 -3.26
CA ILE A 235 26.43 1.12 -3.69
C ILE A 235 25.35 1.03 -2.61
N LYS A 236 24.15 1.51 -2.92
CA LYS A 236 22.99 1.51 -2.00
C LYS A 236 22.13 0.25 -2.20
N ASN A 237 21.15 0.06 -1.32
CA ASN A 237 20.03 -0.87 -1.53
C ASN A 237 20.39 -2.33 -1.85
N GLY A 238 21.00 -3.03 -0.89
CA GLY A 238 21.14 -4.50 -0.92
C GLY A 238 22.46 -5.01 -1.48
N GLY A 239 23.21 -4.18 -2.20
CA GLY A 239 24.45 -4.56 -2.87
C GLY A 239 24.22 -5.17 -4.26
N ILE A 240 25.34 -5.43 -4.94
CA ILE A 240 25.43 -6.16 -6.20
C ILE A 240 26.20 -7.44 -5.93
N ASP A 241 25.83 -8.55 -6.56
CA ASP A 241 26.29 -9.87 -6.10
C ASP A 241 27.81 -10.06 -6.17
N PHE A 242 28.45 -9.82 -7.31
CA PHE A 242 29.89 -10.10 -7.46
C PHE A 242 30.62 -8.96 -8.16
N LEU A 243 31.90 -8.79 -7.84
CA LEU A 243 32.84 -7.94 -8.58
C LEU A 243 34.04 -8.79 -8.98
N VAL A 244 34.21 -9.00 -10.28
CA VAL A 244 35.24 -9.87 -10.86
C VAL A 244 36.05 -9.06 -11.85
N ASN A 245 37.34 -8.87 -11.57
CA ASN A 245 38.27 -8.15 -12.46
C ASN A 245 37.76 -6.75 -12.90
N GLY A 246 37.03 -6.06 -12.03
CA GLY A 246 36.49 -4.71 -12.30
C GLY A 246 35.11 -4.70 -13.00
N GLU A 247 34.53 -5.86 -13.28
CA GLU A 247 33.19 -6.01 -13.84
C GLU A 247 32.24 -6.62 -12.79
N PHE A 248 31.03 -6.07 -12.68
CA PHE A 248 30.01 -6.58 -11.79
C PHE A 248 29.25 -7.72 -12.44
N LEU A 249 28.91 -8.74 -11.66
CA LEU A 249 27.93 -9.76 -12.03
C LEU A 249 26.80 -9.74 -11.03
N GLU A 250 25.58 -9.65 -11.54
CA GLU A 250 24.36 -9.81 -10.77
C GLU A 250 23.76 -11.17 -11.11
N TRP A 251 23.77 -12.10 -10.16
CA TRP A 251 23.18 -13.42 -10.36
C TRP A 251 21.71 -13.34 -10.00
N HIS A 252 20.92 -13.01 -11.01
CA HIS A 252 19.49 -12.99 -10.85
C HIS A 252 18.87 -13.75 -12.02
N PRO A 253 18.44 -15.01 -11.84
CA PRO A 253 17.38 -15.51 -12.71
C PRO A 253 16.24 -14.51 -12.53
N ILE A 254 15.89 -13.76 -13.56
CA ILE A 254 14.74 -12.88 -13.49
C ILE A 254 13.56 -13.80 -13.39
N LEU A 255 12.96 -13.81 -12.22
CA LEU A 255 11.84 -14.65 -11.92
C LEU A 255 10.59 -13.76 -12.00
N GLU A 256 9.56 -14.25 -12.67
CA GLU A 256 8.27 -13.57 -12.87
C GLU A 256 7.68 -12.94 -11.60
N TRP A 257 8.06 -13.45 -10.42
CA TRP A 257 7.56 -12.95 -9.14
C TRP A 257 8.04 -11.56 -8.73
N TYR A 258 9.03 -10.97 -9.42
CA TYR A 258 9.41 -9.57 -9.18
C TYR A 258 8.26 -8.61 -9.51
N ASP A 259 7.50 -8.93 -10.56
CA ASP A 259 6.35 -8.16 -11.02
C ASP A 259 5.01 -8.74 -10.53
N GLU A 260 4.98 -9.95 -9.94
CA GLU A 260 3.76 -10.45 -9.27
C GLU A 260 3.31 -9.61 -8.07
N LYS A 261 4.15 -8.67 -7.62
CA LYS A 261 3.76 -7.64 -6.66
C LYS A 261 2.84 -6.60 -7.31
N ASP A 262 2.97 -6.34 -8.61
CA ASP A 262 1.99 -5.60 -9.36
C ASP A 262 0.76 -6.48 -9.62
N GLU A 263 -0.38 -6.02 -9.11
CA GLU A 263 -1.61 -6.79 -9.19
C GLU A 263 -2.11 -6.91 -10.64
N THR A 264 -1.81 -5.93 -11.48
CA THR A 264 -2.26 -5.84 -12.88
C THR A 264 -1.51 -6.85 -13.73
N THR A 265 -0.18 -6.84 -13.70
CA THR A 265 0.65 -7.81 -14.45
C THR A 265 0.27 -9.23 -14.04
N ARG A 266 0.13 -9.51 -12.75
CA ARG A 266 -0.26 -10.84 -12.26
C ARG A 266 -1.65 -11.27 -12.75
N LYS A 267 -2.62 -10.35 -12.83
CA LYS A 267 -3.96 -10.66 -13.38
C LYS A 267 -3.88 -10.97 -14.87
N MET A 268 -3.07 -10.23 -15.61
CA MET A 268 -2.83 -10.45 -17.04
C MET A 268 -2.18 -11.80 -17.30
N TYR A 269 -1.12 -12.16 -16.56
CA TYR A 269 -0.48 -13.49 -16.63
C TYR A 269 -1.50 -14.61 -16.45
N LYS A 270 -2.35 -14.52 -15.43
CA LYS A 270 -3.38 -15.53 -15.15
C LYS A 270 -4.45 -15.61 -16.23
N ALA A 271 -4.82 -14.47 -16.83
CA ALA A 271 -5.78 -14.44 -17.93
C ALA A 271 -5.21 -15.13 -19.17
N LEU A 272 -3.99 -14.75 -19.59
CA LEU A 272 -3.31 -15.35 -20.74
C LEU A 272 -3.05 -16.85 -20.54
N ASP A 273 -2.64 -17.25 -19.33
CA ASP A 273 -2.44 -18.67 -18.99
C ASP A 273 -3.74 -19.49 -19.07
N ALA A 274 -4.86 -18.91 -18.62
CA ALA A 274 -6.18 -19.55 -18.68
C ALA A 274 -6.78 -19.60 -20.09
N GLU A 275 -6.42 -18.64 -20.95
CA GLU A 275 -6.80 -18.61 -22.36
C GLU A 275 -5.96 -19.57 -23.21
N ALA A 276 -4.75 -19.90 -22.78
CA ALA A 276 -3.83 -20.77 -23.50
C ALA A 276 -4.21 -22.26 -23.48
N LYS A 277 -5.29 -22.62 -24.20
CA LYS A 277 -5.89 -23.96 -24.22
C LYS A 277 -5.28 -24.89 -25.26
N THR A 278 -4.76 -24.34 -26.36
CA THR A 278 -4.11 -25.10 -27.42
C THR A 278 -2.58 -25.07 -27.29
N LYS A 279 -1.89 -25.89 -28.08
CA LYS A 279 -0.43 -25.90 -28.14
C LYS A 279 0.09 -24.59 -28.72
N GLU A 280 -0.61 -24.06 -29.72
CA GLU A 280 -0.33 -22.80 -30.39
C GLU A 280 -0.48 -21.63 -29.41
N ASP A 281 -1.58 -21.57 -28.67
CA ASP A 281 -1.77 -20.53 -27.64
C ASP A 281 -0.68 -20.59 -26.56
N ARG A 282 -0.28 -21.82 -26.18
CA ARG A 282 0.81 -22.02 -25.21
C ARG A 282 2.16 -21.53 -25.75
N CYS A 283 2.41 -21.70 -27.04
CA CYS A 283 3.60 -21.16 -27.71
C CYS A 283 3.59 -19.63 -27.66
N THR A 284 2.48 -19.01 -28.04
CA THR A 284 2.29 -17.54 -28.00
C THR A 284 2.46 -17.00 -26.58
N PHE A 285 1.83 -17.63 -25.59
CA PHE A 285 1.99 -17.25 -24.18
C PHE A 285 3.44 -17.34 -23.70
N ASN A 286 4.15 -18.41 -24.05
CA ASN A 286 5.55 -18.58 -23.70
C ASN A 286 6.47 -17.56 -24.40
N GLN A 287 6.15 -17.18 -25.64
CA GLN A 287 6.85 -16.12 -26.35
C GLN A 287 6.64 -14.77 -25.66
N TRP A 288 5.40 -14.39 -25.40
CA TRP A 288 5.07 -13.16 -24.70
C TRP A 288 5.75 -13.10 -23.32
N ARG A 289 5.70 -14.18 -22.54
CA ARG A 289 6.37 -14.30 -21.24
C ARG A 289 7.89 -14.10 -21.35
N ARG A 290 8.51 -14.59 -22.43
CA ARG A 290 9.94 -14.38 -22.70
C ARG A 290 10.25 -12.92 -23.01
N GLU A 291 9.43 -12.28 -23.84
CA GLU A 291 9.55 -10.87 -24.20
C GLU A 291 9.40 -9.99 -22.95
N HIS A 292 8.36 -10.21 -22.14
CA HIS A 292 8.16 -9.50 -20.87
C HIS A 292 9.33 -9.69 -19.89
N ASN A 293 9.82 -10.92 -19.74
CA ASN A 293 10.99 -11.18 -18.89
C ASN A 293 12.26 -10.50 -19.39
N ASN A 294 12.41 -10.31 -20.72
CA ASN A 294 13.53 -9.55 -21.28
C ASN A 294 13.39 -8.05 -21.01
N GLU A 295 12.18 -7.50 -21.09
CA GLU A 295 11.92 -6.09 -20.73
C GLU A 295 12.27 -5.83 -19.26
N LEU A 296 11.77 -6.68 -18.35
CA LEU A 296 12.13 -6.62 -16.93
C LEU A 296 13.64 -6.77 -16.70
N ALA A 297 14.33 -7.59 -17.51
CA ALA A 297 15.78 -7.72 -17.46
C ALA A 297 16.48 -6.40 -17.71
N VAL A 298 16.06 -5.71 -18.78
CA VAL A 298 16.65 -4.45 -19.22
C VAL A 298 16.41 -3.37 -18.17
N GLU A 299 15.18 -3.24 -17.65
CA GLU A 299 14.87 -2.28 -16.60
C GLU A 299 15.68 -2.53 -15.32
N TYR A 300 15.77 -3.80 -14.90
CA TYR A 300 16.55 -4.19 -13.73
C TYR A 300 18.05 -3.90 -13.93
N TRP A 301 18.58 -4.27 -15.09
CA TRP A 301 19.96 -4.00 -15.47
C TRP A 301 20.26 -2.50 -15.48
N MET A 302 19.42 -1.67 -16.13
CA MET A 302 19.59 -0.21 -16.17
C MET A 302 19.65 0.38 -14.77
N LYS A 303 18.78 -0.10 -13.87
CA LYS A 303 18.81 0.32 -12.47
C LYS A 303 20.12 -0.04 -11.77
N ARG A 304 20.59 -1.28 -11.94
CA ARG A 304 21.85 -1.74 -11.32
C ARG A 304 23.07 -1.03 -11.89
N GLN A 305 23.10 -0.80 -13.21
CA GLN A 305 24.13 -0.01 -13.85
C GLN A 305 24.14 1.43 -13.31
N GLY A 306 22.96 2.05 -13.15
CA GLY A 306 22.85 3.36 -12.50
C GLY A 306 23.38 3.38 -11.07
N ASP A 307 23.09 2.34 -10.27
CA ASP A 307 23.66 2.21 -8.92
C ASP A 307 25.21 2.15 -8.94
N VAL A 308 25.81 1.50 -9.95
CA VAL A 308 27.27 1.44 -10.15
C VAL A 308 27.83 2.78 -10.61
N ASP A 309 27.18 3.42 -11.58
CA ASP A 309 27.60 4.71 -12.15
C ASP A 309 27.56 5.84 -11.10
N ASP A 310 26.59 5.80 -10.19
CA ASP A 310 26.46 6.75 -9.07
C ASP A 310 27.39 6.44 -7.87
N SER A 311 28.20 5.38 -7.97
CA SER A 311 29.11 4.93 -6.91
C SER A 311 30.57 5.27 -7.22
N GLY A 312 31.48 4.91 -6.30
CA GLY A 312 32.92 4.95 -6.54
C GLY A 312 33.45 3.88 -7.51
N TYR A 313 32.55 3.20 -8.22
CA TYR A 313 32.83 2.25 -9.30
C TYR A 313 32.37 2.76 -10.68
N ALA A 314 32.12 4.06 -10.83
CA ALA A 314 31.71 4.66 -12.09
C ALA A 314 32.58 4.19 -13.27
N GLY A 315 31.92 3.71 -14.33
CA GLY A 315 32.57 3.14 -15.53
C GLY A 315 32.78 1.62 -15.48
N ALA A 316 32.53 0.95 -14.37
CA ALA A 316 32.42 -0.51 -14.34
C ALA A 316 31.11 -0.98 -15.00
N ASN A 317 31.17 -2.09 -15.74
CA ASN A 317 29.99 -2.70 -16.35
C ASN A 317 29.27 -3.62 -15.35
N VAL A 318 27.94 -3.68 -15.43
CA VAL A 318 27.12 -4.70 -14.77
C VAL A 318 26.68 -5.73 -15.79
N GLU A 319 26.99 -7.00 -15.56
CA GLU A 319 26.42 -8.11 -16.31
C GLU A 319 25.29 -8.77 -15.54
N LEU A 320 24.11 -8.82 -16.15
CA LEU A 320 22.99 -9.57 -15.61
C LEU A 320 23.01 -11.00 -16.14
N VAL A 321 23.30 -11.96 -15.26
CA VAL A 321 23.38 -13.38 -15.61
C VAL A 321 22.10 -14.10 -15.19
N ARG A 322 21.39 -14.64 -16.19
CA ARG A 322 20.02 -15.17 -16.03
C ARG A 322 19.94 -16.69 -16.05
N ASN A 323 20.99 -17.36 -16.51
CA ASN A 323 21.04 -18.81 -16.63
C ASN A 323 22.48 -19.35 -16.55
N GLU A 324 22.60 -20.67 -16.46
CA GLU A 324 23.91 -21.36 -16.35
C GLU A 324 24.83 -21.11 -17.56
N ARG A 325 24.27 -20.88 -18.75
CA ARG A 325 25.08 -20.63 -19.95
C ARG A 325 25.71 -19.24 -19.92
N GLU A 326 24.93 -18.22 -19.61
CA GLU A 326 25.43 -16.85 -19.44
C GLU A 326 26.49 -16.77 -18.33
N LEU A 327 26.31 -17.54 -17.24
CA LEU A 327 27.31 -17.62 -16.16
C LEU A 327 28.63 -18.22 -16.65
N TYR A 328 28.56 -19.28 -17.45
CA TYR A 328 29.72 -19.88 -18.07
C TYR A 328 30.44 -18.90 -19.01
N ASP A 329 29.69 -18.24 -19.89
CA ASP A 329 30.26 -17.28 -20.85
C ASP A 329 30.92 -16.10 -20.11
N PHE A 330 30.36 -15.65 -18.98
CA PHE A 330 30.99 -14.68 -18.08
C PHE A 330 32.31 -15.22 -17.49
N MET A 331 32.30 -16.43 -16.91
CA MET A 331 33.51 -17.04 -16.34
C MET A 331 34.63 -17.20 -17.38
N GLU A 332 34.29 -17.66 -18.58
CA GLU A 332 35.22 -17.85 -19.70
C GLU A 332 35.91 -16.52 -20.08
N ARG A 333 35.14 -15.42 -20.18
CA ARG A 333 35.71 -14.07 -20.41
C ARG A 333 36.66 -13.60 -19.31
N HIS A 334 36.46 -14.07 -18.08
CA HIS A 334 37.33 -13.77 -16.94
C HIS A 334 38.44 -14.80 -16.70
N GLY A 335 38.73 -15.65 -17.69
CA GLY A 335 39.90 -16.53 -17.69
C GLY A 335 39.67 -17.92 -17.10
N ALA A 336 38.42 -18.36 -17.00
CA ALA A 336 38.13 -19.73 -16.60
C ALA A 336 38.47 -20.74 -17.71
N GLU A 337 39.36 -21.69 -17.40
CA GLU A 337 39.78 -22.77 -18.30
C GLU A 337 38.99 -24.06 -18.02
N VAL A 338 37.67 -24.00 -18.18
CA VAL A 338 36.77 -25.15 -17.97
C VAL A 338 35.86 -25.31 -19.18
N SER A 339 35.57 -26.55 -19.58
CA SER A 339 34.58 -26.78 -20.65
C SER A 339 33.16 -26.52 -20.13
N TYR A 340 32.22 -26.11 -20.98
CA TYR A 340 30.82 -25.94 -20.54
C TYR A 340 30.22 -27.23 -19.93
N GLY A 341 30.59 -28.39 -20.46
CA GLY A 341 30.16 -29.68 -19.95
C GLY A 341 30.66 -29.95 -18.52
N ASP A 342 31.92 -29.63 -18.24
CA ASP A 342 32.51 -29.80 -16.92
C ASP A 342 32.03 -28.72 -15.95
N PHE A 343 31.90 -27.47 -16.40
CA PHE A 343 31.28 -26.39 -15.63
C PHE A 343 29.91 -26.81 -15.09
N ARG A 344 29.04 -27.43 -15.90
CA ARG A 344 27.71 -27.86 -15.44
C ARG A 344 27.78 -28.94 -14.35
N LYS A 345 28.70 -29.90 -14.50
CA LYS A 345 28.93 -30.94 -13.48
C LYS A 345 29.46 -30.33 -12.19
N GLU A 346 30.42 -29.42 -12.31
CA GLU A 346 31.01 -28.73 -11.17
C GLU A 346 30.00 -27.82 -10.47
N PHE A 347 29.17 -27.09 -11.21
CA PHE A 347 28.12 -26.25 -10.65
C PHE A 347 27.08 -27.08 -9.89
N ALA A 348 26.69 -28.23 -10.44
CA ALA A 348 25.79 -29.16 -9.75
C ALA A 348 26.44 -29.71 -8.46
N ALA A 349 27.71 -30.12 -8.51
CA ALA A 349 28.45 -30.59 -7.34
C ALA A 349 28.62 -29.48 -6.27
N ALA A 350 28.91 -28.26 -6.69
CA ALA A 350 29.02 -27.10 -5.81
C ALA A 350 27.68 -26.77 -5.14
N LYS A 351 26.55 -26.85 -5.86
CA LYS A 351 25.21 -26.69 -5.27
C LYS A 351 24.96 -27.72 -4.18
N GLU A 352 25.22 -29.01 -4.43
CA GLU A 352 25.05 -30.07 -3.42
C GLU A 352 26.00 -29.89 -2.24
N LYS A 353 27.23 -29.45 -2.46
CA LYS A 353 28.16 -29.08 -1.40
C LYS A 353 27.59 -27.97 -0.52
N VAL A 354 27.16 -26.85 -1.12
CA VAL A 354 26.56 -25.70 -0.41
C VAL A 354 25.33 -26.12 0.38
N ARG A 355 24.51 -27.02 -0.16
CA ARG A 355 23.32 -27.56 0.52
C ARG A 355 23.64 -28.15 1.89
N GLY A 356 24.80 -28.79 2.05
CA GLY A 356 25.29 -29.33 3.31
C GLY A 356 25.59 -28.28 4.39
N TYR A 357 25.80 -27.02 4.00
CA TYR A 357 26.10 -25.88 4.87
C TYR A 357 24.88 -25.03 5.21
N LYS A 358 23.66 -25.57 5.03
CA LYS A 358 22.44 -24.89 5.44
C LYS A 358 22.44 -24.72 6.96
N VAL A 359 22.31 -23.48 7.43
CA VAL A 359 22.24 -23.18 8.87
C VAL A 359 21.06 -23.94 9.46
N LYS A 360 21.33 -24.92 10.34
CA LYS A 360 20.27 -25.67 10.99
C LYS A 360 19.49 -24.72 11.89
N LYS A 361 18.16 -24.82 11.84
CA LYS A 361 17.31 -24.12 12.79
C LYS A 361 17.38 -24.92 14.08
N ASP A 362 18.07 -24.38 15.10
CA ASP A 362 17.98 -24.93 16.44
C ASP A 362 16.50 -25.05 16.80
N SER A 363 16.08 -26.28 17.07
CA SER A 363 14.73 -26.62 17.51
C SER A 363 14.64 -26.31 18.99
N ASP A 364 14.50 -25.02 19.31
CA ASP A 364 14.10 -24.56 20.64
C ASP A 364 12.60 -24.81 20.87
#